data_AF-A0A1B7MI91-F1
#
_entry.id   AF-A0A1B7MI91-F1
#
_cell.length_a   1.000
_cell.length_b   1.000
_cell.length_c   1.000
_cell.angle_alpha   90.00
_cell.angle_beta   90.00
_cell.angle_gamma   90.00
#
_symmetry.space_group_name_H-M   'P 1'
#
loop_
_entity.id
_entity.type
_entity.pdbx_description
1 polymer ?
#
loop_
_entity_poly.entity_id
_entity_poly.type
_entity_poly.pdbx_seq_one_letter_code
_entity_poly.pdbx_strand_id
1 'polypeptide(L)'
;MSSLSDADLSSLIDRNIKYPEQLWYALAVFLFIVGCFQWGSSLHSKFARRRQHESDEEMASNHVHHKFTLRRIPLALINFYRVVAFRWTLEIGQTYTLNIAEVFVTLGYIALLYIYTFIDTTSLDGQKFDIDYWSSRAARVAASQIPLVTALGTKNNIVSLVTGISYDKLNYIHRMMARTCFTLLCVHGASEASSYPYFTSNSNEAWLRLGMAALAALSILIIVSLRPIRQEAYEVFFYTHIISVLIFLVGAYYHTSEYTASFWIWPSFVIWGLDRFIRMVRLVVFNHSYFGFKSGSGTMDGTTELLSENLVRLRLSRPPHFHWSPGQTAYLIMPSVSTLPFEAHPFTIASFDSSLIQTTVPEDQSNSDMS
;
A
#
# COMPACT_ATOMS: atom_id res chain seq x y z
N MET A 1 -0.91 -40.67 26.96
CA MET A 1 -0.57 -39.24 26.89
C MET A 1 0.43 -38.98 28.00
N SER A 2 1.73 -38.96 27.66
CA SER A 2 2.75 -38.46 28.57
C SER A 2 2.48 -36.98 28.82
N SER A 3 2.41 -36.56 30.08
CA SER A 3 2.38 -35.15 30.43
C SER A 3 3.65 -34.50 29.88
N LEU A 4 3.49 -33.59 28.92
CA LEU A 4 4.58 -32.79 28.36
C LEU A 4 5.29 -32.06 29.49
N SER A 5 6.63 -32.01 29.46
CA SER A 5 7.37 -31.27 30.48
C SER A 5 7.16 -29.76 30.30
N ASP A 6 7.25 -28.99 31.38
CA ASP A 6 7.11 -27.52 31.32
C ASP A 6 8.14 -26.89 30.36
N ALA A 7 9.31 -27.52 30.20
CA ALA A 7 10.36 -27.10 29.26
C ALA A 7 9.94 -27.30 27.81
N ASP A 8 9.25 -28.41 27.51
CA ASP A 8 8.74 -28.68 26.17
C ASP A 8 7.62 -27.70 25.82
N LEU A 9 6.70 -27.45 26.75
CA LEU A 9 5.60 -26.48 26.57
C LEU A 9 6.14 -25.05 26.37
N SER A 10 7.18 -24.65 27.11
CA SER A 10 7.84 -23.35 26.95
C SER A 10 8.49 -23.21 25.57
N SER A 11 9.21 -24.23 25.12
CA SER A 11 9.82 -24.28 23.79
C SER A 11 8.79 -24.16 22.66
N LEU A 12 7.61 -24.77 22.82
CA LEU A 12 6.52 -24.66 21.85
C LEU A 12 5.96 -23.24 21.72
N ILE A 13 5.65 -22.62 22.86
CA ILE A 13 5.10 -21.27 22.91
C ILE A 13 6.11 -20.29 22.30
N ASP A 14 7.38 -20.45 22.64
CA ASP A 14 8.48 -19.65 22.13
C ASP A 14 8.60 -19.74 20.60
N ARG A 15 8.52 -20.95 20.03
CA ARG A 15 8.53 -21.13 18.56
C ARG A 15 7.35 -20.45 17.87
N ASN A 16 6.13 -20.61 18.38
CA ASN A 16 4.93 -20.02 17.77
C ASN A 16 4.88 -18.48 17.88
N ILE A 17 5.59 -17.89 18.85
CA ILE A 17 5.74 -16.44 18.97
C ILE A 17 6.85 -15.91 18.04
N LYS A 18 7.98 -16.63 17.94
CA LYS A 18 9.16 -16.19 17.19
C LYS A 18 8.97 -16.18 15.67
N TYR A 19 8.23 -17.11 15.08
CA TYR A 19 8.09 -17.18 13.62
C TYR A 19 7.43 -15.91 13.01
N PRO A 20 6.32 -15.37 13.55
CA PRO A 20 5.78 -14.07 13.14
C PRO A 20 6.79 -12.91 13.25
N GLU A 21 7.64 -12.89 14.28
CA GLU A 21 8.66 -11.85 14.45
C GLU A 21 9.78 -11.97 13.41
N GLN A 22 10.24 -13.20 13.15
CA GLN A 22 11.23 -13.49 12.12
C GLN A 22 10.74 -13.09 10.72
N LEU A 23 9.44 -13.30 10.43
CA LEU A 23 8.81 -12.80 9.21
C LEU A 23 8.91 -11.27 9.10
N TRP A 24 8.63 -10.56 10.20
CA TRP A 24 8.80 -9.11 10.24
C TRP A 24 10.25 -8.67 10.07
N TYR A 25 11.22 -9.40 10.62
CA TYR A 25 12.64 -9.12 10.37
C TYR A 25 12.99 -9.30 8.88
N ALA A 26 12.53 -10.38 8.24
CA ALA A 26 12.75 -10.61 6.83
C ALA A 26 12.14 -9.48 5.96
N LEU A 27 10.91 -9.08 6.27
CA LEU A 27 10.23 -7.97 5.57
C LEU A 27 10.90 -6.62 5.83
N ALA A 28 11.31 -6.34 7.07
CA ALA A 28 12.01 -5.12 7.44
C ALA A 28 13.36 -5.01 6.74
N VAL A 29 14.14 -6.10 6.68
CA VAL A 29 15.40 -6.15 5.93
C VAL A 29 15.15 -5.93 4.45
N PHE A 30 14.13 -6.57 3.86
CA PHE A 30 13.78 -6.36 2.46
C PHE A 30 13.43 -4.88 2.17
N LEU A 31 12.55 -4.28 2.98
CA LEU A 31 12.17 -2.88 2.83
C LEU A 31 13.33 -1.92 3.08
N PHE A 32 14.20 -2.22 4.04
CA PHE A 32 15.40 -1.45 4.33
C PHE A 32 16.36 -1.46 3.14
N ILE A 33 16.62 -2.61 2.54
CA ILE A 33 17.48 -2.73 1.34
C ILE A 33 16.90 -1.89 0.19
N VAL A 34 15.60 -2.04 -0.10
CA VAL A 34 14.93 -1.26 -1.15
C VAL A 34 15.01 0.24 -0.85
N GLY A 35 14.80 0.63 0.42
CA GLY A 35 14.94 2.01 0.88
C GLY A 35 16.35 2.55 0.68
N CYS A 36 17.40 1.84 1.11
CA CYS A 36 18.78 2.26 0.93
C CYS A 36 19.11 2.54 -0.54
N PHE A 37 18.68 1.68 -1.45
CA PHE A 37 18.85 1.91 -2.90
C PHE A 37 18.08 3.13 -3.40
N GLN A 38 16.82 3.29 -2.99
CA GLN A 38 15.99 4.42 -3.41
C GLN A 38 16.55 5.76 -2.93
N TRP A 39 16.84 5.87 -1.64
CA TRP A 39 17.33 7.11 -1.03
C TRP A 39 18.77 7.41 -1.46
N GLY A 40 19.62 6.39 -1.58
CA GLY A 40 20.97 6.53 -2.14
C GLY A 40 20.96 7.02 -3.59
N SER A 41 20.10 6.45 -4.44
CA SER A 41 19.92 6.87 -5.83
C SER A 41 19.40 8.32 -5.93
N SER A 42 18.38 8.66 -5.13
CA SER A 42 17.82 10.01 -5.07
C SER A 42 18.88 11.03 -4.64
N LEU A 43 19.65 10.73 -3.59
CA LEU A 43 20.70 11.61 -3.08
C LEU A 43 21.83 11.78 -4.11
N HIS A 44 22.29 10.69 -4.72
CA HIS A 44 23.29 10.72 -5.78
C HIS A 44 22.81 11.57 -6.97
N SER A 45 21.55 11.43 -7.40
CA SER A 45 20.98 12.22 -8.50
C SER A 45 20.97 13.72 -8.21
N LYS A 46 20.69 14.12 -6.97
CA LYS A 46 20.72 15.53 -6.55
C LYS A 46 22.13 16.09 -6.56
N PHE A 47 23.11 15.34 -6.04
CA PHE A 47 24.51 15.76 -6.06
C PHE A 47 25.10 15.82 -7.48
N ALA A 48 24.80 14.83 -8.32
CA ALA A 48 25.24 14.80 -9.71
C ALA A 48 24.66 15.98 -10.51
N ARG A 49 23.36 16.27 -10.34
CA ARG A 49 22.70 17.40 -11.03
C ARG A 49 23.24 18.75 -10.57
N ARG A 50 23.61 18.90 -9.29
CA ARG A 50 24.28 20.10 -8.76
C ARG A 50 25.66 20.31 -9.38
N ARG A 51 26.42 19.23 -9.59
CA ARG A 51 27.72 19.26 -10.28
C ARG A 51 27.59 19.59 -11.76
N GLN A 52 26.54 19.10 -12.41
CA GLN A 52 26.26 19.39 -13.83
C GLN A 52 25.81 20.83 -14.06
N HIS A 53 25.03 21.40 -13.13
CA HIS A 53 24.64 22.81 -13.19
C HIS A 53 25.82 23.76 -12.95
N GLU A 54 26.94 23.28 -12.37
CA GLU A 54 28.20 24.03 -12.28
C GLU A 54 29.11 23.85 -13.51
N SER A 55 28.84 22.87 -14.40
CA SER A 55 29.71 22.54 -15.53
C SER A 55 29.20 22.94 -16.92
N ASP A 56 27.95 23.39 -17.03
CA ASP A 56 27.27 23.47 -18.34
C ASP A 56 26.97 24.92 -18.77
N GLU A 57 27.98 25.81 -18.75
CA GLU A 57 27.94 27.06 -19.54
C GLU A 57 28.56 26.89 -20.95
N GLU A 58 29.40 25.89 -21.17
CA GLU A 58 29.90 25.57 -22.51
C GLU A 58 30.12 24.06 -22.64
N MET A 59 29.41 23.40 -23.54
CA MET A 59 30.00 22.50 -24.54
C MET A 59 28.92 21.95 -25.47
N ALA A 60 29.16 22.27 -26.73
CA ALA A 60 28.34 21.99 -27.88
C ALA A 60 28.21 20.50 -28.22
N SER A 61 27.24 20.26 -29.10
CA SER A 61 27.06 19.07 -29.92
C SER A 61 28.38 18.42 -30.33
N ASN A 62 28.58 17.16 -29.95
CA ASN A 62 29.53 16.29 -30.63
C ASN A 62 28.85 14.95 -30.91
N HIS A 63 28.71 14.64 -32.20
CA HIS A 63 28.29 13.33 -32.67
C HIS A 63 29.31 12.28 -32.23
N VAL A 64 28.87 11.31 -31.41
CA VAL A 64 29.73 10.25 -30.89
C VAL A 64 29.60 8.99 -31.76
N HIS A 65 30.70 8.59 -32.41
CA HIS A 65 30.80 7.27 -33.03
C HIS A 65 30.76 6.13 -31.99
N HIS A 66 29.84 5.19 -32.16
CA HIS A 66 29.70 4.01 -31.31
C HIS A 66 30.80 2.96 -31.56
N LYS A 67 31.87 2.98 -30.75
CA LYS A 67 32.69 1.78 -30.52
C LYS A 67 32.10 0.99 -29.35
N PHE A 68 32.01 -0.33 -29.48
CA PHE A 68 31.62 -1.22 -28.38
C PHE A 68 32.66 -1.11 -27.25
N THR A 69 32.34 -0.41 -26.17
CA THR A 69 33.20 -0.31 -24.98
C THR A 69 32.71 -1.28 -23.91
N LEU A 70 33.59 -2.17 -23.43
CA LEU A 70 33.30 -3.12 -22.34
C LEU A 70 32.81 -2.41 -21.06
N ARG A 71 33.16 -1.13 -20.86
CA ARG A 71 32.64 -0.27 -19.78
C ARG A 71 31.13 -0.07 -19.79
N ARG A 72 30.44 -0.35 -20.91
CA ARG A 72 28.97 -0.24 -21.03
C ARG A 72 28.22 -1.53 -20.67
N ILE A 73 28.93 -2.65 -20.43
CA ILE A 73 28.31 -3.94 -20.06
C ILE A 73 27.48 -3.82 -18.76
N PRO A 74 27.94 -3.19 -17.67
CA PRO A 74 27.13 -3.06 -16.45
C PRO A 74 25.82 -2.30 -16.69
N LEU A 75 25.87 -1.22 -17.49
CA LEU A 75 24.68 -0.45 -17.86
C LEU A 75 23.73 -1.27 -18.73
N ALA A 76 24.27 -2.05 -19.67
CA ALA A 76 23.48 -2.96 -20.49
C ALA A 76 22.78 -4.04 -19.65
N LEU A 77 23.47 -4.62 -18.66
CA LEU A 77 22.88 -5.59 -17.73
C LEU A 77 21.77 -4.96 -16.87
N ILE A 78 21.97 -3.74 -16.36
CA ILE A 78 20.93 -3.01 -15.62
C ILE A 78 19.71 -2.74 -16.52
N ASN A 79 19.94 -2.30 -17.76
CA ASN A 79 18.85 -2.06 -18.70
C ASN A 79 18.13 -3.36 -19.08
N PHE A 80 18.85 -4.45 -19.30
CA PHE A 80 18.27 -5.77 -19.54
C PHE A 80 17.43 -6.23 -18.35
N TYR A 81 17.95 -6.12 -17.13
CA TYR A 81 17.21 -6.38 -15.90
C TYR A 81 15.93 -5.54 -15.84
N ARG A 82 15.99 -4.23 -16.10
CA ARG A 82 14.80 -3.37 -16.09
C ARG A 82 13.77 -3.79 -17.14
N VAL A 83 14.21 -4.22 -18.31
CA VAL A 83 13.32 -4.74 -19.36
C VAL A 83 12.62 -6.01 -18.88
N VAL A 84 13.38 -7.00 -18.40
CA VAL A 84 12.80 -8.27 -17.93
C VAL A 84 11.92 -8.06 -16.70
N ALA A 85 12.36 -7.28 -15.73
CA ALA A 85 11.66 -7.09 -14.46
C ALA A 85 10.37 -6.25 -14.61
N PHE A 86 10.41 -5.17 -15.40
CA PHE A 86 9.33 -4.17 -15.43
C PHE A 86 8.61 -4.05 -16.78
N ARG A 87 9.23 -4.46 -17.89
CA ARG A 87 8.58 -4.38 -19.23
C ARG A 87 7.99 -5.69 -19.69
N TRP A 88 8.51 -6.84 -19.24
CA TRP A 88 7.83 -8.11 -19.48
C TRP A 88 6.66 -8.24 -18.52
N THR A 89 5.48 -8.38 -19.10
CA THR A 89 4.22 -8.51 -18.38
C THR A 89 3.58 -9.85 -18.69
N LEU A 90 3.11 -10.50 -17.64
CA LEU A 90 2.27 -11.67 -17.68
C LEU A 90 0.81 -11.22 -17.67
N GLU A 91 0.05 -11.65 -18.67
CA GLU A 91 -1.39 -11.43 -18.75
C GLU A 91 -2.12 -12.63 -18.15
N ILE A 92 -2.75 -12.46 -17.00
CA ILE A 92 -3.56 -13.51 -16.35
C ILE A 92 -5.02 -13.23 -16.68
N GLY A 93 -5.51 -13.94 -17.71
CA GLY A 93 -6.83 -13.71 -18.28
C GLY A 93 -6.98 -12.29 -18.85
N GLN A 94 -8.20 -11.80 -18.98
CA GLN A 94 -8.48 -10.43 -19.44
C GLN A 94 -8.32 -9.38 -18.32
N THR A 95 -7.95 -9.82 -17.11
CA THR A 95 -8.28 -9.10 -15.87
C THR A 95 -7.05 -8.68 -15.07
N TYR A 96 -5.86 -9.21 -15.36
CA TYR A 96 -4.65 -8.79 -14.66
C TYR A 96 -3.45 -8.75 -15.59
N THR A 97 -2.74 -7.62 -15.59
CA THR A 97 -1.43 -7.47 -16.22
C THR A 97 -0.41 -7.23 -15.11
N LEU A 98 0.54 -8.16 -14.95
CA LEU A 98 1.52 -8.14 -13.87
C LEU A 98 2.92 -8.16 -14.48
N ASN A 99 3.82 -7.32 -14.00
CA ASN A 99 5.22 -7.44 -14.40
C ASN A 99 5.91 -8.58 -13.64
N ILE A 100 7.04 -9.06 -14.16
CA ILE A 100 7.77 -10.19 -13.56
C ILE A 100 8.25 -9.88 -12.14
N ALA A 101 8.62 -8.63 -11.84
CA ALA A 101 9.02 -8.24 -10.48
C ALA A 101 7.85 -8.37 -9.47
N GLU A 102 6.66 -7.91 -9.85
CA GLU A 102 5.42 -8.05 -9.06
C GLU A 102 5.10 -9.53 -8.80
N VAL A 103 5.22 -10.38 -9.81
CA VAL A 103 5.02 -11.84 -9.68
C VAL A 103 6.05 -12.44 -8.72
N PHE A 104 7.33 -12.14 -8.91
CA PHE A 104 8.40 -12.70 -8.08
C PHE A 104 8.27 -12.28 -6.61
N VAL A 105 8.04 -11.00 -6.34
CA VAL A 105 7.83 -10.50 -4.96
C VAL A 105 6.60 -11.14 -4.33
N THR A 106 5.52 -11.30 -5.09
CA THR A 106 4.29 -11.93 -4.62
C THR A 106 4.49 -13.41 -4.29
N LEU A 107 5.13 -14.17 -5.18
CA LEU A 107 5.43 -15.58 -4.94
C LEU A 107 6.40 -15.76 -3.78
N GLY A 108 7.43 -14.92 -3.68
CA GLY A 108 8.35 -14.90 -2.56
C GLY A 108 7.65 -14.64 -1.23
N TYR A 109 6.73 -13.66 -1.18
CA TYR A 109 5.91 -13.38 0.00
C TYR A 109 5.00 -14.56 0.38
N ILE A 110 4.29 -15.13 -0.60
CA ILE A 110 3.42 -16.29 -0.37
C ILE A 110 4.24 -17.47 0.16
N ALA A 111 5.35 -17.80 -0.50
CA ALA A 111 6.24 -18.88 -0.08
C ALA A 111 6.77 -18.63 1.34
N LEU A 112 7.21 -17.41 1.64
CA LEU A 112 7.70 -17.04 2.96
C LEU A 112 6.64 -17.28 4.04
N LEU A 113 5.41 -16.80 3.85
CA LEU A 113 4.35 -17.01 4.83
C LEU A 113 4.02 -18.50 5.01
N TYR A 114 3.81 -19.23 3.92
CA TYR A 114 3.43 -20.65 3.98
C TYR A 114 4.54 -21.52 4.56
N ILE A 115 5.81 -21.26 4.21
CA ILE A 115 6.96 -21.96 4.82
C ILE A 115 6.95 -21.73 6.33
N TYR A 116 6.87 -20.49 6.80
CA TYR A 116 6.88 -20.21 8.24
C TYR A 116 5.65 -20.78 8.95
N THR A 117 4.49 -20.85 8.29
CA THR A 117 3.29 -21.50 8.84
C THR A 117 3.48 -23.02 9.02
N PHE A 118 4.09 -23.72 8.06
CA PHE A 118 4.12 -25.19 8.02
C PHE A 118 5.46 -25.84 8.38
N ILE A 119 6.54 -25.07 8.56
CA ILE A 119 7.85 -25.61 8.91
C ILE A 119 7.85 -26.23 10.31
N ASP A 120 8.42 -27.41 10.50
CA ASP A 120 8.60 -28.05 11.81
C ASP A 120 7.31 -28.12 12.67
N THR A 121 6.16 -28.40 12.07
CA THR A 121 4.86 -28.61 12.76
C THR A 121 4.75 -30.00 13.39
N THR A 122 5.86 -30.49 13.95
CA THR A 122 5.90 -31.76 14.67
C THR A 122 5.55 -31.50 16.13
N SER A 123 4.58 -32.26 16.65
CA SER A 123 4.16 -32.21 18.04
C SER A 123 5.27 -32.69 18.97
N LEU A 124 5.15 -32.38 20.25
CA LEU A 124 6.08 -32.87 21.28
C LEU A 124 6.05 -34.39 21.43
N ASP A 125 4.93 -35.03 21.10
CA ASP A 125 4.80 -36.48 21.03
C ASP A 125 5.39 -37.07 19.74
N GLY A 126 6.04 -36.26 18.91
CA GLY A 126 6.66 -36.66 17.64
C GLY A 126 5.69 -36.79 16.48
N GLN A 127 4.41 -36.40 16.63
CA GLN A 127 3.45 -36.43 15.53
C GLN A 127 3.76 -35.33 14.54
N LYS A 128 4.21 -35.70 13.34
CA LYS A 128 4.40 -34.74 12.25
C LYS A 128 3.04 -34.21 11.82
N PHE A 129 2.99 -32.97 11.34
CA PHE A 129 1.79 -32.39 10.76
C PHE A 129 0.65 -32.25 11.78
N ASP A 130 0.98 -31.76 12.98
CA ASP A 130 0.02 -31.51 14.04
C ASP A 130 -0.87 -30.29 13.68
N ILE A 131 -2.19 -30.50 13.74
CA ILE A 131 -3.21 -29.53 13.36
C ILE A 131 -3.23 -28.32 14.28
N ASP A 132 -3.03 -28.50 15.58
CA ASP A 132 -3.07 -27.42 16.56
C ASP A 132 -1.87 -26.47 16.32
N TYR A 133 -0.75 -27.03 15.86
CA TYR A 133 0.47 -26.28 15.60
C TYR A 133 0.34 -25.39 14.38
N TRP A 134 -0.03 -25.95 13.22
CA TRP A 134 -0.20 -25.10 12.05
C TRP A 134 -1.41 -24.18 12.19
N SER A 135 -2.45 -24.56 12.94
CA SER A 135 -3.64 -23.72 13.14
C SER A 135 -3.25 -22.45 13.88
N SER A 136 -2.64 -22.61 15.06
CA SER A 136 -2.18 -21.49 15.88
C SER A 136 -1.16 -20.63 15.13
N ARG A 137 -0.27 -21.26 14.36
CA ARG A 137 0.74 -20.53 13.59
C ARG A 137 0.16 -19.80 12.40
N ALA A 138 -0.79 -20.38 11.66
CA ALA A 138 -1.49 -19.73 10.57
C ALA A 138 -2.20 -18.46 11.07
N ALA A 139 -2.87 -18.54 12.23
CA ALA A 139 -3.50 -17.39 12.88
C ALA A 139 -2.50 -16.28 13.22
N ARG A 140 -1.40 -16.62 13.92
CA ARG A 140 -0.40 -15.63 14.35
C ARG A 140 0.36 -15.02 13.17
N VAL A 141 0.74 -15.82 12.19
CA VAL A 141 1.36 -15.34 10.95
C VAL A 141 0.41 -14.39 10.25
N ALA A 142 -0.85 -14.77 9.99
CA ALA A 142 -1.80 -13.88 9.33
C ALA A 142 -2.06 -12.59 10.12
N ALA A 143 -2.28 -12.68 11.44
CA ALA A 143 -2.50 -11.54 12.33
C ALA A 143 -1.33 -10.53 12.26
N SER A 144 -0.09 -11.03 12.27
CA SER A 144 1.10 -10.18 12.21
C SER A 144 1.20 -9.37 10.91
N GLN A 145 0.58 -9.82 9.82
CA GLN A 145 0.64 -9.13 8.53
C GLN A 145 -0.43 -8.04 8.37
N ILE A 146 -1.47 -8.03 9.22
CA ILE A 146 -2.60 -7.11 9.10
C ILE A 146 -2.17 -5.62 9.13
N PRO A 147 -1.22 -5.16 9.97
CA PRO A 147 -0.71 -3.79 9.92
C PRO A 147 -0.11 -3.40 8.57
N LEU A 148 0.70 -4.29 7.98
CA LEU A 148 1.33 -4.03 6.69
C LEU A 148 0.29 -4.04 5.55
N VAL A 149 -0.67 -4.96 5.59
CA VAL A 149 -1.83 -4.95 4.67
C VAL A 149 -2.58 -3.63 4.78
N THR A 150 -2.86 -3.14 5.99
CA THR A 150 -3.51 -1.85 6.21
C THR A 150 -2.67 -0.69 5.65
N ALA A 151 -1.37 -0.64 5.94
CA ALA A 151 -0.46 0.41 5.47
C ALA A 151 -0.35 0.46 3.94
N LEU A 152 -0.37 -0.68 3.26
CA LEU A 152 -0.35 -0.74 1.80
C LEU A 152 -1.68 -0.27 1.18
N GLY A 153 -2.78 -0.37 1.91
CA GLY A 153 -4.11 0.05 1.46
C GLY A 153 -4.37 1.56 1.59
N THR A 154 -3.66 2.27 2.47
CA THR A 154 -3.83 3.72 2.70
C THR A 154 -3.17 4.58 1.62
N LYS A 155 -3.72 5.77 1.32
CA LYS A 155 -3.12 6.67 0.30
C LYS A 155 -1.96 7.48 0.88
N ASN A 156 -1.98 7.79 2.17
CA ASN A 156 -0.80 8.29 2.87
C ASN A 156 0.08 7.09 3.25
N ASN A 157 0.78 6.57 2.24
CA ASN A 157 1.42 5.26 2.30
C ASN A 157 2.89 5.38 2.74
N ILE A 158 3.20 4.92 3.95
CA ILE A 158 4.56 4.94 4.51
C ILE A 158 5.50 4.03 3.70
N VAL A 159 5.00 2.92 3.14
CA VAL A 159 5.80 2.04 2.27
C VAL A 159 6.18 2.75 0.98
N SER A 160 5.31 3.59 0.43
CA SER A 160 5.65 4.45 -0.73
C SER A 160 6.77 5.44 -0.38
N LEU A 161 6.76 6.01 0.82
CA LEU A 161 7.83 6.91 1.28
C LEU A 161 9.19 6.20 1.35
N VAL A 162 9.22 4.97 1.87
CA VAL A 162 10.45 4.19 2.00
C VAL A 162 10.96 3.72 0.64
N THR A 163 10.07 3.15 -0.18
CA THR A 163 10.45 2.46 -1.43
C THR A 163 10.51 3.38 -2.65
N GLY A 164 9.88 4.55 -2.60
CA GLY A 164 9.68 5.43 -3.76
C GLY A 164 8.70 4.87 -4.82
N ILE A 165 8.09 3.71 -4.57
CA ILE A 165 7.10 3.10 -5.46
C ILE A 165 5.76 3.79 -5.22
N SER A 166 5.04 4.14 -6.29
CA SER A 166 3.74 4.80 -6.16
C SER A 166 2.69 3.89 -5.52
N TYR A 167 1.75 4.51 -4.82
CA TYR A 167 0.61 3.82 -4.20
C TYR A 167 -0.11 2.88 -5.16
N ASP A 168 -0.34 3.28 -6.42
CA ASP A 168 -1.11 2.47 -7.37
C ASP A 168 -0.44 1.14 -7.68
N LYS A 169 0.90 1.12 -7.71
CA LYS A 169 1.69 -0.11 -7.85
C LYS A 169 1.69 -0.93 -6.56
N LEU A 170 1.83 -0.29 -5.40
CA LEU A 170 1.76 -0.97 -4.10
C LEU A 170 0.37 -1.53 -3.77
N ASN A 171 -0.70 -0.96 -4.34
CA ASN A 171 -2.06 -1.45 -4.14
C ASN A 171 -2.25 -2.87 -4.68
N TYR A 172 -1.49 -3.26 -5.72
CA TYR A 172 -1.45 -4.65 -6.14
C TYR A 172 -0.96 -5.58 -5.02
N ILE A 173 0.13 -5.20 -4.35
CA ILE A 173 0.69 -5.96 -3.23
C ILE A 173 -0.29 -6.00 -2.05
N HIS A 174 -0.99 -4.90 -1.73
CA HIS A 174 -2.08 -4.91 -0.74
C HIS A 174 -3.10 -6.02 -1.02
N ARG A 175 -3.58 -6.12 -2.28
CA ARG A 175 -4.57 -7.14 -2.67
C ARG A 175 -4.02 -8.56 -2.54
N MET A 176 -2.78 -8.79 -2.99
CA MET A 176 -2.18 -10.13 -2.90
C MET A 176 -1.92 -10.54 -1.46
N MET A 177 -1.36 -9.65 -0.65
CA MET A 177 -1.13 -9.91 0.77
C MET A 177 -2.42 -10.18 1.53
N ALA A 178 -3.49 -9.41 1.29
CA ALA A 178 -4.79 -9.63 1.90
C ALA A 178 -5.38 -11.01 1.53
N ARG A 179 -5.24 -11.44 0.26
CA ARG A 179 -5.67 -12.76 -0.20
C ARG A 179 -4.86 -13.89 0.46
N THR A 180 -3.54 -13.74 0.59
CA THR A 180 -2.68 -14.71 1.28
C THR A 180 -3.01 -14.80 2.77
N CYS A 181 -3.28 -13.67 3.43
CA CYS A 181 -3.73 -13.69 4.83
C CYS A 181 -5.10 -14.36 4.96
N PHE A 182 -6.02 -14.10 4.03
CA PHE A 182 -7.32 -14.75 3.99
C PHE A 182 -7.20 -16.28 3.88
N THR A 183 -6.35 -16.80 2.99
CA THR A 183 -6.17 -18.25 2.86
C THR A 183 -5.60 -18.88 4.14
N LEU A 184 -4.66 -18.22 4.82
CA LEU A 184 -4.15 -18.67 6.12
C LEU A 184 -5.23 -18.63 7.22
N LEU A 185 -6.08 -17.59 7.24
CA LEU A 185 -7.19 -17.49 8.19
C LEU A 185 -8.28 -18.53 7.92
N CYS A 186 -8.51 -18.91 6.65
CA CYS A 186 -9.35 -20.05 6.32
C CYS A 186 -8.74 -21.37 6.82
N VAL A 187 -7.43 -21.57 6.68
CA VAL A 187 -6.72 -22.74 7.23
C VAL A 187 -6.90 -22.80 8.75
N HIS A 188 -6.70 -21.68 9.45
CA HIS A 188 -6.93 -21.58 10.90
C HIS A 188 -8.39 -21.91 11.25
N GLY A 189 -9.36 -21.20 10.68
CA GLY A 189 -10.78 -21.41 10.98
C GLY A 189 -11.27 -22.83 10.67
N ALA A 190 -10.81 -23.43 9.57
CA ALA A 190 -11.14 -24.81 9.22
C ALA A 190 -10.48 -25.82 10.18
N SER A 191 -9.25 -25.55 10.62
CA SER A 191 -8.55 -26.40 11.59
C SER A 191 -9.26 -26.38 12.94
N GLU A 192 -9.62 -25.20 13.45
CA GLU A 192 -10.41 -25.07 14.69
C GLU A 192 -11.78 -25.76 14.57
N ALA A 193 -12.49 -25.59 13.45
CA ALA A 193 -13.78 -26.22 13.21
C ALA A 193 -13.70 -27.76 13.11
N SER A 194 -12.56 -28.30 12.68
CA SER A 194 -12.33 -29.75 12.63
C SER A 194 -12.23 -30.38 14.02
N SER A 195 -11.84 -29.59 15.04
CA SER A 195 -11.90 -29.98 16.46
C SER A 195 -13.31 -29.78 17.01
N TYR A 196 -14.27 -30.55 16.47
CA TYR A 196 -15.71 -30.35 16.68
C TYR A 196 -16.13 -30.25 18.17
N PRO A 197 -15.64 -31.11 19.10
CA PRO A 197 -16.02 -31.01 20.50
C PRO A 197 -15.57 -29.69 21.16
N TYR A 198 -14.34 -29.24 20.88
CA TYR A 198 -13.80 -27.99 21.41
C TYR A 198 -14.50 -26.77 20.81
N PHE A 199 -14.67 -26.77 19.49
CA PHE A 199 -15.32 -25.66 18.79
C PHE A 199 -16.77 -25.48 19.26
N THR A 200 -17.51 -26.58 19.42
CA THR A 200 -18.91 -26.52 19.87
C THR A 200 -19.05 -26.09 21.33
N SER A 201 -18.16 -26.53 22.23
CA SER A 201 -18.18 -26.10 23.63
C SER A 201 -17.95 -24.59 23.78
N ASN A 202 -17.15 -23.99 22.91
CA ASN A 202 -16.81 -22.57 22.96
C ASN A 202 -17.68 -21.69 22.04
N SER A 203 -18.66 -22.26 21.32
CA SER A 203 -19.49 -21.55 20.33
C SER A 203 -20.30 -20.36 20.90
N ASN A 204 -20.55 -20.35 22.21
CA ASN A 204 -21.22 -19.25 22.90
C ASN A 204 -20.28 -18.16 23.39
N GLU A 205 -18.97 -18.39 23.37
CA GLU A 205 -17.97 -17.42 23.80
C GLU A 205 -17.88 -16.24 22.85
N ALA A 206 -17.80 -15.04 23.43
CA ALA A 206 -17.79 -13.80 22.65
C ALA A 206 -16.58 -13.71 21.72
N TRP A 207 -15.39 -14.12 22.19
CA TRP A 207 -14.15 -14.07 21.40
C TRP A 207 -14.24 -14.96 20.15
N LEU A 208 -14.86 -16.15 20.25
CA LEU A 208 -15.00 -17.07 19.11
C LEU A 208 -16.02 -16.54 18.10
N ARG A 209 -17.15 -16.02 18.58
CA ARG A 209 -18.17 -15.37 17.72
C ARG A 209 -17.61 -14.15 16.98
N LEU A 210 -16.77 -13.35 17.64
CA LEU A 210 -16.08 -12.22 17.01
C LEU A 210 -15.04 -12.67 15.99
N GLY A 211 -14.35 -13.79 16.23
CA GLY A 211 -13.46 -14.43 15.26
C GLY A 211 -14.21 -14.89 14.00
N MET A 212 -15.35 -15.57 14.17
CA MET A 212 -16.21 -15.96 13.05
C MET A 212 -16.75 -14.75 12.29
N ALA A 213 -17.19 -13.70 12.98
CA ALA A 213 -17.65 -12.46 12.36
C ALA A 213 -16.52 -11.76 11.58
N ALA A 214 -15.30 -11.75 12.12
CA ALA A 214 -14.13 -11.20 11.43
C ALA A 214 -13.80 -12.00 10.15
N LEU A 215 -13.77 -13.34 10.23
CA LEU A 215 -13.53 -14.19 9.05
C LEU A 215 -14.62 -14.03 8.00
N ALA A 216 -15.89 -13.92 8.40
CA ALA A 216 -17.00 -13.64 7.50
C ALA A 216 -16.86 -12.26 6.83
N ALA A 217 -16.52 -11.22 7.59
CA ALA A 217 -16.27 -9.88 7.05
C ALA A 217 -15.09 -9.87 6.07
N LEU A 218 -14.00 -10.58 6.37
CA LEU A 218 -12.88 -10.73 5.44
C LEU A 218 -13.26 -11.52 4.18
N SER A 219 -14.11 -12.53 4.30
CA SER A 219 -14.63 -13.29 3.15
C SER A 219 -15.44 -12.38 2.22
N ILE A 220 -16.35 -11.57 2.79
CA ILE A 220 -17.12 -10.56 2.05
C ILE A 220 -16.17 -9.57 1.38
N LEU A 221 -15.15 -9.08 2.10
CA LEU A 221 -14.12 -8.19 1.54
C LEU A 221 -13.44 -8.79 0.31
N ILE A 222 -13.04 -10.05 0.36
CA ILE A 222 -12.37 -10.71 -0.77
C ILE A 222 -13.31 -10.80 -1.97
N ILE A 223 -14.57 -11.19 -1.76
CA ILE A 223 -15.58 -11.33 -2.81
C ILE A 223 -15.87 -9.98 -3.48
N VAL A 224 -16.27 -8.97 -2.71
CA VAL A 224 -16.63 -7.64 -3.29
C VAL A 224 -15.42 -6.93 -3.91
N SER A 225 -14.20 -7.29 -3.50
CA SER A 225 -12.96 -6.75 -4.07
C SER A 225 -12.52 -7.43 -5.37
N LEU A 226 -13.24 -8.46 -5.85
CA LEU A 226 -12.99 -9.06 -7.16
C LEU A 226 -13.21 -8.01 -8.26
N ARG A 227 -12.32 -8.00 -9.26
CA ARG A 227 -12.30 -6.97 -10.30
C ARG A 227 -13.65 -6.84 -11.06
N PRO A 228 -14.33 -7.93 -11.47
CA PRO A 228 -15.64 -7.80 -12.11
C PRO A 228 -16.67 -7.07 -11.25
N ILE A 229 -16.76 -7.40 -9.96
CA ILE A 229 -17.71 -6.78 -9.03
C ILE A 229 -17.37 -5.30 -8.82
N ARG A 230 -16.10 -4.96 -8.57
CA ARG A 230 -15.69 -3.57 -8.37
C ARG A 230 -15.82 -2.70 -9.62
N GLN A 231 -15.70 -3.27 -10.82
CA GLN A 231 -15.87 -2.53 -12.07
C GLN A 231 -17.34 -2.18 -12.34
N GLU A 232 -18.25 -3.11 -12.08
CA GLU A 232 -19.69 -2.92 -12.31
C GLU A 232 -20.40 -2.19 -11.15
N ALA A 233 -19.94 -2.39 -9.91
CA ALA A 233 -20.58 -1.89 -8.70
C ALA A 233 -19.56 -1.26 -7.74
N TYR A 234 -18.86 -0.22 -8.20
CA TYR A 234 -17.79 0.44 -7.44
C TYR A 234 -18.25 1.00 -6.08
N GLU A 235 -19.43 1.64 -6.03
CA GLU A 235 -19.98 2.19 -4.78
C GLU A 235 -20.26 1.10 -3.75
N VAL A 236 -20.87 -0.02 -4.17
CA VAL A 236 -21.14 -1.19 -3.31
C VAL A 236 -19.83 -1.76 -2.77
N PHE A 237 -18.82 -1.91 -3.65
CA PHE A 237 -17.48 -2.31 -3.23
C PHE A 237 -16.93 -1.36 -2.17
N PHE A 238 -16.96 -0.05 -2.41
CA PHE A 238 -16.36 0.96 -1.54
C PHE A 238 -16.96 0.94 -0.13
N TYR A 239 -18.30 0.99 -0.02
CA TYR A 239 -18.99 1.00 1.27
C TYR A 239 -18.82 -0.30 2.04
N THR A 240 -19.06 -1.42 1.35
CA THR A 240 -18.89 -2.74 1.96
C THR A 240 -17.45 -2.92 2.43
N HIS A 241 -16.48 -2.44 1.65
CA HIS A 241 -15.07 -2.55 2.02
C HIS A 241 -14.76 -1.79 3.30
N ILE A 242 -15.20 -0.54 3.45
CA ILE A 242 -14.95 0.24 4.66
C ILE A 242 -15.62 -0.39 5.89
N ILE A 243 -16.89 -0.79 5.77
CA ILE A 243 -17.65 -1.38 6.88
C ILE A 243 -17.05 -2.73 7.28
N SER A 244 -16.76 -3.60 6.31
CA SER A 244 -16.19 -4.92 6.58
C SER A 244 -14.75 -4.83 7.11
N VAL A 245 -13.96 -3.83 6.71
CA VAL A 245 -12.64 -3.58 7.33
C VAL A 245 -12.79 -3.24 8.81
N LEU A 246 -13.75 -2.39 9.18
CA LEU A 246 -14.01 -2.06 10.58
C LEU A 246 -14.45 -3.31 11.38
N ILE A 247 -15.41 -4.07 10.86
CA ILE A 247 -15.88 -5.32 11.49
C ILE A 247 -14.73 -6.32 11.64
N PHE A 248 -13.91 -6.49 10.59
CA PHE A 248 -12.74 -7.37 10.63
C PHE A 248 -11.73 -6.93 11.69
N LEU A 249 -11.32 -5.65 11.71
CA LEU A 249 -10.32 -5.17 12.66
C LEU A 249 -10.81 -5.26 14.12
N VAL A 250 -12.05 -4.86 14.38
CA VAL A 250 -12.63 -4.94 15.73
C VAL A 250 -12.81 -6.40 16.17
N GLY A 251 -13.39 -7.24 15.30
CA GLY A 251 -13.57 -8.66 15.58
C GLY A 251 -12.23 -9.38 15.80
N ALA A 252 -11.24 -9.13 14.93
CA ALA A 252 -9.91 -9.70 15.05
C ALA A 252 -9.19 -9.23 16.32
N TYR A 253 -9.31 -7.95 16.69
CA TYR A 253 -8.68 -7.43 17.91
C TYR A 253 -9.19 -8.14 19.17
N TYR A 254 -10.51 -8.25 19.33
CA TYR A 254 -11.09 -8.92 20.50
C TYR A 254 -10.90 -10.44 20.46
N HIS A 255 -11.00 -11.05 19.28
CA HIS A 255 -10.71 -12.48 19.10
C HIS A 255 -9.27 -12.83 19.50
N THR A 256 -8.30 -12.00 19.11
CA THR A 256 -6.88 -12.22 19.42
C THR A 256 -6.49 -11.76 20.83
N SER A 257 -7.32 -10.96 21.50
CA SER A 257 -7.05 -10.48 22.87
C SER A 257 -7.06 -11.62 23.89
N GLU A 258 -7.92 -12.62 23.69
CA GLU A 258 -8.00 -13.82 24.53
C GLU A 258 -6.64 -14.55 24.63
N TYR A 259 -5.87 -14.54 23.55
CA TYR A 259 -4.56 -15.20 23.46
C TYR A 259 -3.39 -14.22 23.42
N THR A 260 -3.56 -13.00 23.94
CA THR A 260 -2.53 -11.95 24.02
C THR A 260 -1.87 -11.61 22.68
N ALA A 261 -2.59 -11.79 21.56
CA ALA A 261 -2.09 -11.54 20.20
C ALA A 261 -2.66 -10.26 19.56
N SER A 262 -3.48 -9.50 20.30
CA SER A 262 -4.08 -8.24 19.84
C SER A 262 -3.05 -7.15 19.55
N PHE A 263 -1.82 -7.29 20.08
CA PHE A 263 -0.71 -6.39 19.77
C PHE A 263 -0.34 -6.39 18.26
N TRP A 264 -0.67 -7.46 17.52
CA TRP A 264 -0.51 -7.51 16.07
C TRP A 264 -1.59 -6.75 15.31
N ILE A 265 -2.78 -6.56 15.91
CA ILE A 265 -3.94 -5.98 15.21
C ILE A 265 -4.05 -4.47 15.49
N TRP A 266 -3.78 -4.03 16.73
CA TRP A 266 -3.99 -2.62 17.10
C TRP A 266 -3.27 -1.58 16.22
N PRO A 267 -2.06 -1.82 15.64
CA PRO A 267 -1.40 -0.80 14.83
C PRO A 267 -2.20 -0.44 13.58
N SER A 268 -3.02 -1.37 13.06
CA SER A 268 -3.91 -1.10 11.93
C SER A 268 -4.92 0.00 12.24
N PHE A 269 -5.45 0.09 13.46
CA PHE A 269 -6.35 1.20 13.82
C PHE A 269 -5.64 2.55 13.77
N VAL A 270 -4.39 2.61 14.25
CA VAL A 270 -3.59 3.84 14.19
C VAL A 270 -3.29 4.22 12.75
N ILE A 271 -2.80 3.27 11.94
CA ILE A 271 -2.46 3.50 10.53
C ILE A 271 -3.69 3.98 9.75
N TRP A 272 -4.82 3.29 9.91
CA TRP A 272 -6.05 3.61 9.20
C TRP A 272 -6.67 4.92 9.69
N GLY A 273 -6.75 5.11 11.00
CA GLY A 273 -7.26 6.34 11.62
C GLY A 273 -6.44 7.56 11.25
N LEU A 274 -5.10 7.46 11.28
CA LEU A 274 -4.21 8.54 10.87
C LEU A 274 -4.36 8.87 9.38
N ASP A 275 -4.50 7.88 8.50
CA ASP A 275 -4.77 8.14 7.08
C ASP A 275 -6.07 8.91 6.87
N ARG A 276 -7.14 8.56 7.60
CA ARG A 276 -8.42 9.28 7.54
C ARG A 276 -8.30 10.69 8.10
N PHE A 277 -7.61 10.84 9.23
CA PHE A 277 -7.39 12.14 9.87
C PHE A 277 -6.59 13.08 8.96
N ILE A 278 -5.47 12.64 8.38
CA ILE A 278 -4.65 13.45 7.45
C ILE A 278 -5.48 13.89 6.24
N ARG A 279 -6.34 13.03 5.71
CA ARG A 279 -7.22 13.39 4.58
C ARG A 279 -8.26 14.43 4.97
N MET A 280 -8.88 14.28 6.13
CA MET A 280 -9.83 15.25 6.65
C MET A 280 -9.16 16.61 6.83
N VAL A 281 -7.98 16.65 7.44
CA VAL A 281 -7.18 17.89 7.57
C VAL A 281 -6.85 18.47 6.20
N ARG A 282 -6.39 17.66 5.24
CA ARG A 282 -6.10 18.11 3.86
C ARG A 282 -7.34 18.70 3.20
N LEU A 283 -8.48 18.04 3.32
CA LEU A 283 -9.75 18.50 2.77
C LEU A 283 -10.14 19.85 3.37
N VAL A 284 -10.04 20.02 4.69
CA VAL A 284 -10.37 21.28 5.37
C VAL A 284 -9.39 22.40 5.01
N VAL A 285 -8.08 22.13 4.99
CA VAL A 285 -7.04 23.15 4.69
C VAL A 285 -7.14 23.65 3.25
N PHE A 286 -7.21 22.74 2.27
CA PHE A 286 -7.27 23.12 0.85
C PHE A 286 -8.63 23.65 0.42
N ASN A 287 -9.70 23.40 1.19
CA ASN A 287 -11.04 23.94 0.94
C ASN A 287 -11.49 24.89 2.07
N HIS A 288 -10.57 25.55 2.76
CA HIS A 288 -10.91 26.38 3.93
C HIS A 288 -11.89 27.53 3.61
N SER A 289 -11.94 27.99 2.36
CA SER A 289 -12.90 28.98 1.89
C SER A 289 -14.34 28.42 1.81
N TYR A 290 -14.50 27.13 1.50
CA TYR A 290 -15.78 26.42 1.53
C TYR A 290 -16.32 26.27 2.96
N PHE A 291 -15.43 26.07 3.94
CA PHE A 291 -15.80 25.93 5.36
C PHE A 291 -15.90 27.26 6.13
N GLY A 292 -15.86 28.40 5.43
CA GLY A 292 -16.18 29.71 6.03
C GLY A 292 -15.08 30.35 6.87
N PHE A 293 -13.82 29.88 6.80
CA PHE A 293 -12.70 30.46 7.56
C PHE A 293 -12.24 31.83 7.02
N LYS A 294 -12.68 32.23 5.82
CA LYS A 294 -12.62 33.60 5.30
C LYS A 294 -13.90 33.93 4.52
N SER A 295 -14.60 34.99 4.90
CA SER A 295 -15.72 35.54 4.13
C SER A 295 -15.18 36.10 2.82
N GLY A 296 -15.50 35.49 1.67
CA GLY A 296 -15.18 36.07 0.36
C GLY A 296 -14.95 35.12 -0.82
N SER A 297 -14.84 33.80 -0.63
CA SER A 297 -14.62 32.86 -1.75
C SER A 297 -15.39 31.56 -1.53
N GLY A 298 -16.72 31.69 -1.38
CA GLY A 298 -17.63 30.57 -1.14
C GLY A 298 -17.71 29.55 -2.29
N THR A 299 -17.09 29.82 -3.43
CA THR A 299 -17.06 28.92 -4.58
C THR A 299 -15.69 28.94 -5.25
N MET A 300 -15.05 27.78 -5.37
CA MET A 300 -14.03 27.60 -6.42
C MET A 300 -14.78 27.47 -7.73
N ASP A 301 -15.22 28.59 -8.29
CA ASP A 301 -15.91 28.57 -9.58
C ASP A 301 -14.96 28.02 -10.64
N GLY A 302 -15.39 26.91 -11.24
CA GLY A 302 -14.70 26.21 -12.29
C GLY A 302 -15.41 26.42 -13.61
N THR A 303 -14.65 26.51 -14.70
CA THR A 303 -15.22 26.46 -16.05
C THR A 303 -15.00 25.08 -16.65
N THR A 304 -16.05 24.55 -17.28
CA THR A 304 -16.03 23.27 -17.98
C THR A 304 -16.23 23.50 -19.47
N GLU A 305 -15.33 22.98 -20.29
CA GLU A 305 -15.37 23.07 -21.74
C GLU A 305 -15.33 21.66 -22.34
N LEU A 306 -16.31 21.31 -23.19
CA LEU A 306 -16.30 20.05 -23.93
C LEU A 306 -15.37 20.20 -25.15
N LEU A 307 -14.24 19.49 -25.16
CA LEU A 307 -13.28 19.54 -26.27
C LEU A 307 -13.57 18.51 -27.37
N SER A 308 -14.17 17.38 -26.98
CA SER A 308 -14.65 16.32 -27.89
C SER A 308 -15.68 15.46 -27.14
N GLU A 309 -16.33 14.51 -27.81
CA GLU A 309 -17.36 13.64 -27.22
C GLU A 309 -16.95 12.98 -25.89
N ASN A 310 -15.67 12.64 -25.74
CA ASN A 310 -15.14 11.94 -24.55
C ASN A 310 -14.06 12.74 -23.79
N LEU A 311 -13.96 14.05 -24.03
CA LEU A 311 -12.94 14.89 -23.39
C LEU A 311 -13.52 16.20 -22.87
N VAL A 312 -13.48 16.38 -21.56
CA VAL A 312 -13.86 17.62 -20.87
C VAL A 312 -12.61 18.28 -20.31
N ARG A 313 -12.42 19.56 -20.62
CA ARG A 313 -11.43 20.42 -19.98
C ARG A 313 -12.08 21.13 -18.80
N LEU A 314 -11.53 20.91 -17.61
CA LEU A 314 -11.89 21.62 -16.39
C LEU A 314 -10.81 22.65 -16.07
N ARG A 315 -11.20 23.90 -15.85
CA ARG A 315 -10.32 24.97 -15.35
C ARG A 315 -10.84 25.46 -14.01
N LEU A 316 -9.98 25.44 -13.01
CA LEU A 316 -10.28 25.86 -11.65
C LEU A 316 -9.39 27.05 -11.27
N SER A 317 -9.91 27.97 -10.47
CA SER A 317 -9.07 29.01 -9.86
C SER A 317 -8.09 28.37 -8.89
N ARG A 318 -6.79 28.70 -9.03
CA ARG A 318 -5.71 28.13 -8.21
C ARG A 318 -5.61 28.88 -6.88
N PRO A 319 -5.76 28.21 -5.72
CA PRO A 319 -5.45 28.83 -4.43
C PRO A 319 -3.97 29.24 -4.34
N PRO A 320 -3.60 30.39 -3.74
CA PRO A 320 -2.22 30.87 -3.71
C PRO A 320 -1.20 29.90 -3.08
N HIS A 321 -1.65 29.02 -2.19
CA HIS A 321 -0.83 28.04 -1.48
C HIS A 321 -0.76 26.68 -2.18
N PHE A 322 -1.41 26.52 -3.34
CA PHE A 322 -1.47 25.26 -4.08
C PHE A 322 -0.44 25.25 -5.21
N HIS A 323 0.65 24.51 -4.99
CA HIS A 323 1.78 24.36 -5.92
C HIS A 323 1.97 22.91 -6.35
N TRP A 324 2.48 22.70 -7.57
CA TRP A 324 2.75 21.36 -8.08
C TRP A 324 3.95 21.29 -9.02
N SER A 325 4.54 20.10 -9.13
CA SER A 325 5.56 19.75 -10.12
C SER A 325 4.93 19.04 -11.33
N PRO A 326 5.60 19.04 -12.49
CA PRO A 326 5.13 18.32 -13.68
C PRO A 326 4.85 16.83 -13.39
N GLY A 327 3.73 16.32 -13.90
CA GLY A 327 3.31 14.92 -13.74
C GLY A 327 2.58 14.59 -12.43
N GLN A 328 2.32 15.58 -11.58
CA GLN A 328 1.52 15.38 -10.37
C GLN A 328 0.01 15.31 -10.67
N THR A 329 -0.70 14.64 -9.75
CA THR A 329 -2.15 14.48 -9.79
C THR A 329 -2.82 15.28 -8.67
N ALA A 330 -3.96 15.87 -8.97
CA ALA A 330 -4.86 16.49 -8.00
C ALA A 330 -6.08 15.59 -7.77
N TYR A 331 -6.67 15.67 -6.58
CA TYR A 331 -7.93 15.01 -6.29
C TYR A 331 -9.05 16.06 -6.28
N LEU A 332 -10.10 15.83 -7.07
CA LEU A 332 -11.25 16.73 -7.16
C LEU A 332 -12.49 16.06 -6.57
N ILE A 333 -13.25 16.85 -5.82
CA ILE A 333 -14.56 16.48 -5.27
C ILE A 333 -15.58 17.41 -5.92
N MET A 334 -16.59 16.85 -6.57
CA MET A 334 -17.64 17.60 -7.29
C MET A 334 -19.02 17.21 -6.74
N PRO A 335 -19.48 17.84 -5.65
CA PRO A 335 -20.72 17.46 -4.97
C PRO A 335 -21.98 17.57 -5.82
N SER A 336 -21.96 18.40 -6.87
CA SER A 336 -23.08 18.56 -7.81
C SER A 336 -23.17 17.47 -8.87
N VAL A 337 -22.10 16.67 -9.04
CA VAL A 337 -21.99 15.64 -10.09
C VAL A 337 -22.01 14.24 -9.49
N SER A 338 -21.34 14.03 -8.35
CA SER A 338 -21.37 12.75 -7.66
C SER A 338 -22.56 12.66 -6.70
N THR A 339 -23.18 11.48 -6.64
CA THR A 339 -24.14 11.09 -5.58
C THR A 339 -23.50 11.18 -4.19
N LEU A 340 -22.16 11.14 -4.13
CA LEU A 340 -21.36 11.15 -2.91
C LEU A 340 -20.55 12.46 -2.82
N PRO A 341 -20.96 13.41 -1.97
CA PRO A 341 -20.39 14.75 -1.94
C PRO A 341 -18.93 14.82 -1.41
N PHE A 342 -18.36 13.70 -1.00
CA PHE A 342 -16.98 13.59 -0.49
C PHE A 342 -16.10 12.67 -1.34
N GLU A 343 -16.58 12.21 -2.49
CA GLU A 343 -15.81 11.34 -3.36
C GLU A 343 -14.74 12.12 -4.12
N ALA A 344 -13.50 11.71 -3.93
CA ALA A 344 -12.33 12.38 -4.47
C ALA A 344 -11.75 11.58 -5.65
N HIS A 345 -11.81 12.16 -6.84
CA HIS A 345 -11.35 11.53 -8.09
C HIS A 345 -9.99 12.08 -8.51
N PRO A 346 -9.00 11.22 -8.86
CA PRO A 346 -7.68 11.67 -9.28
C PRO A 346 -7.69 12.17 -10.73
N PHE A 347 -7.11 13.35 -10.96
CA PHE A 347 -6.87 13.91 -12.28
C PHE A 347 -5.42 14.37 -12.41
N THR A 348 -4.79 14.07 -13.54
CA THR A 348 -3.46 14.60 -13.85
C THR A 348 -3.57 16.09 -14.17
N ILE A 349 -2.71 16.90 -13.55
CA ILE A 349 -2.71 18.35 -13.79
C ILE A 349 -2.07 18.61 -15.15
N ALA A 350 -2.87 19.13 -16.09
CA ALA A 350 -2.42 19.41 -17.45
C ALA A 350 -1.73 20.78 -17.59
N SER A 351 -1.84 21.66 -16.60
CA SER A 351 -1.19 22.97 -16.55
C SER A 351 0.16 22.93 -15.82
N PHE A 352 0.98 23.96 -16.03
CA PHE A 352 2.22 24.17 -15.28
C PHE A 352 1.99 25.18 -14.14
N ASP A 353 2.81 25.09 -13.09
CA ASP A 353 2.82 26.09 -12.02
C ASP A 353 3.62 27.32 -12.47
N SER A 354 2.95 28.48 -12.52
CA SER A 354 3.57 29.75 -12.95
C SER A 354 4.74 30.19 -12.07
N SER A 355 4.84 29.74 -10.82
CA SER A 355 5.97 30.04 -9.94
C SER A 355 7.29 29.42 -10.43
N LEU A 356 7.23 28.38 -11.25
CA LEU A 356 8.41 27.74 -11.85
C LEU A 356 9.09 28.60 -12.93
N ILE A 357 8.41 29.65 -13.43
CA ILE A 357 8.92 30.55 -14.47
C ILE A 357 9.51 31.83 -13.87
N GLN A 358 9.05 32.25 -12.69
CA GLN A 358 9.49 33.51 -12.07
C GLN A 358 10.94 33.48 -11.57
N THR A 359 11.58 32.31 -11.47
CA THR A 359 12.96 32.18 -10.97
C THR A 359 14.04 32.53 -12.00
N THR A 360 13.68 32.86 -13.25
CA THR A 360 14.65 33.05 -14.36
C THR A 360 14.76 34.47 -14.91
N VAL A 361 14.21 35.50 -14.25
CA VAL A 361 14.47 36.90 -14.64
C VAL A 361 15.47 37.51 -13.65
N PRO A 362 16.74 37.76 -14.06
CA PRO A 362 17.66 38.53 -13.25
C PRO A 362 17.07 39.92 -12.99
N GLU A 363 17.16 40.36 -11.74
CA GLU A 363 16.59 41.61 -11.21
C GLU A 363 17.22 42.90 -11.77
N ASP A 364 17.99 42.83 -12.87
CA ASP A 364 18.95 43.87 -13.25
C ASP A 364 18.55 44.72 -14.48
N GLN A 365 17.26 44.74 -14.85
CA GLN A 365 16.81 45.53 -16.01
C GLN A 365 15.54 46.38 -15.80
N SER A 366 15.16 46.71 -14.54
CA SER A 366 14.02 47.61 -14.30
C SER A 366 14.39 49.05 -13.93
N ASN A 367 15.66 49.45 -13.98
CA ASN A 367 16.10 50.78 -13.52
C ASN A 367 16.80 51.68 -14.57
N SER A 368 16.77 51.34 -15.86
CA SER A 368 17.43 52.18 -16.89
C SER A 368 16.53 53.07 -17.75
N ASP A 369 15.21 52.99 -17.63
CA ASP A 369 14.29 53.82 -18.44
C ASP A 369 13.59 54.90 -17.61
N MET A 370 14.37 55.68 -16.87
CA MET A 370 13.99 57.02 -16.39
C MET A 370 15.23 57.91 -16.29
N SER A 371 15.70 58.40 -17.45
CA SER A 371 16.53 59.62 -17.53
C SER A 371 16.39 60.27 -18.90
#